data_AF-A0ABD1CQI2-F1
#
_entry.id   AF-A0ABD1CQI2-F1
#
_cell.length_a   1.000
_cell.length_b   1.000
_cell.length_c   1.000
_cell.angle_alpha   90.00
_cell.angle_beta   90.00
_cell.angle_gamma   90.00
#
_symmetry.space_group_name_H-M   'P 1'
#
loop_
_entity.id
_entity.type
_entity.pdbx_description
1 polymer ?
#
loop_
_entity_poly.entity_id
_entity_poly.type
_entity_poly.pdbx_seq_one_letter_code
_entity_poly.pdbx_strand_id
1 'polypeptide(L)'
;ILSGNTNTYSEVENVLQPIIFASKIRIYPYSQYDRTVCLRAEIIGCEWDEGLLSYSIPKGVIRGMEVDLSDRTYDGEEEGDRLVGGLGQLVDGQKGADNFRIDIHGFGKG
;
A
#
# COMPACT_ATOMS: atom_id res chain seq x y z
N ILE A 1 9.52 3.98 7.01
CA ILE A 1 10.92 4.24 6.57
C ILE A 1 11.38 2.97 5.89
N LEU A 2 11.88 3.07 4.66
CA LEU A 2 12.44 1.93 3.94
C LEU A 2 13.93 1.82 4.26
N SER A 3 14.43 0.61 4.47
CA SER A 3 15.84 0.39 4.75
C SER A 3 16.66 0.63 3.48
N GLY A 4 17.63 1.52 3.55
CA GLY A 4 18.56 1.83 2.47
C GLY A 4 19.86 1.05 2.56
N ASN A 5 20.78 1.36 1.65
CA ASN A 5 22.09 0.73 1.57
C ASN A 5 22.99 1.09 2.77
N THR A 6 23.80 0.12 3.20
CA THR A 6 24.85 0.31 4.21
C THR A 6 26.23 0.56 3.59
N ASN A 7 26.38 0.33 2.29
CA ASN A 7 27.59 0.55 1.50
C ASN A 7 27.23 1.06 0.08
N THR A 8 28.23 1.32 -0.76
CA THR A 8 28.06 1.96 -2.08
C THR A 8 27.97 1.00 -3.27
N TYR A 9 28.08 -0.31 -3.06
CA TYR A 9 28.18 -1.30 -4.15
C TYR A 9 27.09 -2.38 -4.13
N SER A 10 26.46 -2.64 -2.98
CA SER A 10 25.32 -3.55 -2.90
C SER A 10 24.00 -2.81 -3.11
N GLU A 11 23.08 -3.43 -3.81
CA GLU A 11 21.68 -3.05 -3.88
C GLU A 11 20.92 -3.43 -2.60
N VAL A 12 19.78 -2.77 -2.36
CA VAL A 12 18.82 -3.15 -1.34
C VAL A 12 17.44 -3.13 -1.98
N GLU A 13 16.74 -4.25 -1.89
CA GLU A 13 15.37 -4.40 -2.38
C GLU A 13 14.37 -4.12 -1.26
N ASN A 14 13.34 -3.34 -1.54
CA ASN A 14 12.22 -3.12 -0.64
C ASN A 14 10.93 -3.48 -1.40
N VAL A 15 10.22 -4.49 -0.93
CA VAL A 15 8.89 -4.83 -1.45
C VAL A 15 7.89 -3.85 -0.83
N LEU A 16 7.16 -3.14 -1.68
CA LEU A 16 6.09 -2.25 -1.25
C LEU A 16 4.81 -3.07 -1.09
N GLN A 17 4.36 -3.21 0.16
CA GLN A 17 3.07 -3.83 0.44
C GLN A 17 2.30 -2.97 1.46
N PRO A 18 1.09 -2.50 1.11
CA PRO A 18 0.36 -2.73 -0.15
C PRO A 18 1.05 -2.11 -1.37
N ILE A 19 0.65 -2.56 -2.57
CA ILE A 19 1.10 -1.95 -3.82
C ILE A 19 0.60 -0.51 -3.91
N ILE A 20 1.31 0.32 -4.69
CA ILE A 20 1.00 1.75 -4.83
C ILE A 20 0.59 2.02 -6.27
N PHE A 21 -0.57 2.65 -6.45
CA PHE A 21 -1.01 3.18 -7.74
C PHE A 21 -0.53 4.63 -7.86
N ALA A 22 0.36 4.92 -8.80
CA ALA A 22 0.89 6.27 -8.94
C ALA A 22 1.34 6.59 -10.37
N SER A 23 1.12 7.84 -10.77
CA SER A 23 1.75 8.43 -11.97
C SER A 23 3.07 9.13 -11.65
N LYS A 24 3.34 9.41 -10.37
CA LYS A 24 4.53 10.11 -9.89
C LYS A 24 4.97 9.52 -8.55
N ILE A 25 6.25 9.21 -8.42
CA ILE A 25 6.84 8.71 -7.19
C ILE A 25 7.91 9.71 -6.73
N ARG A 26 7.92 10.02 -5.44
CA ARG A 26 8.92 10.88 -4.82
C ARG A 26 9.66 10.11 -3.73
N ILE A 27 10.97 9.96 -3.88
CA ILE A 27 11.84 9.33 -2.89
C ILE A 27 12.57 10.44 -2.13
N TYR A 28 12.42 10.47 -0.81
CA TYR A 28 13.15 11.39 0.07
C TYR A 28 14.33 10.64 0.72
N PRO A 29 15.58 10.93 0.33
CA PRO A 29 16.73 10.32 0.98
C PRO A 29 16.82 10.78 2.44
N TYR A 30 17.08 9.83 3.35
CA TYR A 30 17.16 10.09 4.79
C TYR A 30 18.41 9.44 5.39
N SER A 31 19.07 10.15 6.30
CA SER A 31 20.18 9.65 7.10
C SER A 31 20.03 10.17 8.53
N GLN A 32 20.26 9.29 9.51
CA GLN A 32 20.24 9.68 10.91
C GLN A 32 21.41 10.62 11.27
N TYR A 33 22.54 10.48 10.58
CA TYR A 33 23.71 11.34 10.75
C TYR A 33 23.76 12.39 9.65
N ASP A 34 24.30 13.57 9.97
CA ASP A 34 24.52 14.64 9.02
C ASP A 34 25.66 14.27 8.04
N ARG A 35 25.27 13.80 6.87
CA ARG A 35 26.16 13.38 5.79
C ARG A 35 25.47 13.58 4.45
N THR A 36 26.26 13.79 3.41
CA THR A 36 25.75 13.77 2.04
C THR A 36 25.17 12.39 1.73
N VAL A 37 23.93 12.35 1.24
CA VAL A 37 23.25 11.12 0.82
C VAL A 37 23.18 11.09 -0.70
N CYS A 38 23.53 9.94 -1.28
CA CYS A 38 23.40 9.67 -2.71
C CYS A 38 22.34 8.60 -2.92
N LEU A 39 21.57 8.70 -4.01
CA LEU A 39 20.54 7.72 -4.36
C LEU A 39 20.70 7.31 -5.82
N ARG A 40 20.71 6.01 -6.06
CA ARG A 40 20.40 5.39 -7.36
C ARG A 40 19.26 4.43 -7.08
N ALA A 41 18.14 4.61 -7.75
CA ALA A 41 16.93 3.82 -7.52
C ALA A 41 16.37 3.33 -8.85
N GLU A 42 15.77 2.15 -8.79
CA GLU A 42 14.97 1.55 -9.85
C GLU A 42 13.58 1.29 -9.27
N ILE A 43 12.53 1.50 -10.05
CA ILE A 43 11.15 1.24 -9.64
C ILE A 43 10.63 0.09 -10.49
N ILE A 44 10.29 -1.01 -9.83
CA ILE A 44 9.75 -2.19 -10.49
C ILE A 44 8.23 -2.20 -10.29
N GLY A 45 7.49 -2.32 -11.40
CA GLY A 45 6.04 -2.35 -11.42
C GLY A 45 5.51 -2.76 -12.80
N CYS A 46 4.22 -2.54 -13.01
CA CYS A 46 3.53 -2.78 -14.29
C CYS A 46 2.65 -1.58 -14.67
N GLU A 47 2.20 -1.56 -15.93
CA GLU A 47 1.22 -0.60 -16.40
C GLU A 47 -0.16 -0.87 -15.77
N TRP A 48 -0.92 0.20 -15.51
CA TRP A 48 -2.28 0.11 -14.97
C TRP A 48 -3.30 0.09 -16.10
N ASP A 49 -3.64 -1.11 -16.57
CA ASP A 49 -4.49 -1.30 -17.74
C ASP A 49 -5.99 -1.18 -17.46
N GLU A 50 -6.44 -1.37 -16.21
CA GLU A 50 -7.87 -1.33 -15.87
C GLU A 50 -8.47 0.09 -15.98
N GLY A 51 -7.64 1.12 -15.86
CA GLY A 51 -8.06 2.52 -16.01
C GLY A 51 -8.95 3.04 -14.88
N LEU A 52 -9.18 2.28 -13.82
CA LEU A 52 -9.90 2.76 -12.64
C LEU A 52 -9.06 3.82 -11.92
N LEU A 53 -9.61 5.02 -11.74
CA LEU A 53 -8.92 6.12 -11.06
C LEU A 53 -9.26 6.20 -9.57
N SER A 54 -10.49 5.85 -9.20
CA SER A 54 -10.96 5.83 -7.82
C SER A 54 -12.29 5.09 -7.73
N TYR A 55 -12.61 4.50 -6.58
CA TYR A 55 -13.97 4.03 -6.25
C TYR A 55 -14.52 4.72 -5.01
N SER A 56 -15.84 4.63 -4.84
CA SER A 56 -16.53 5.17 -3.67
C SER A 56 -17.46 4.14 -3.04
N ILE A 57 -17.17 3.72 -1.82
CA ILE A 57 -17.88 2.65 -1.11
C ILE A 57 -18.30 3.08 0.29
N PRO A 58 -19.33 2.47 0.91
CA PRO A 58 -19.55 2.59 2.34
C PRO A 58 -18.36 2.06 3.13
N LYS A 59 -18.16 2.56 4.35
CA LYS A 59 -17.14 2.01 5.25
C LYS A 59 -17.46 0.54 5.55
N GLY A 60 -16.41 -0.30 5.51
CA GLY A 60 -16.56 -1.72 5.82
C GLY A 60 -17.02 -1.93 7.27
N VAL A 61 -17.54 -3.13 7.55
CA VAL A 61 -18.16 -3.44 8.85
C VAL A 61 -17.19 -4.19 9.75
N ILE A 62 -17.09 -3.76 11.00
CA ILE A 62 -16.44 -4.49 12.07
C ILE A 62 -17.49 -5.33 12.81
N ARG A 63 -17.33 -6.65 12.81
CA ARG A 63 -18.21 -7.60 13.51
C ARG A 63 -17.48 -8.23 14.69
N GLY A 64 -17.80 -7.76 15.89
CA GLY A 64 -17.18 -8.23 17.13
C GLY A 64 -15.70 -7.84 17.22
N MET A 65 -14.91 -8.61 17.97
CA MET A 65 -13.46 -8.36 18.11
C MET A 65 -12.62 -9.03 17.03
N GLU A 66 -13.19 -9.98 16.27
CA GLU A 66 -12.41 -10.87 15.41
C GLU A 66 -12.51 -10.54 13.92
N VAL A 67 -13.55 -9.86 13.45
CA VAL A 67 -13.79 -9.68 12.01
C VAL A 67 -13.87 -8.20 11.68
N ASP A 68 -12.89 -7.72 10.92
CA ASP A 68 -12.83 -6.37 10.37
C ASP A 68 -12.77 -6.49 8.84
N LEU A 69 -13.84 -6.01 8.18
CA LEU A 69 -13.99 -6.02 6.72
C LEU A 69 -13.84 -4.60 6.14
N SER A 70 -13.15 -3.71 6.86
CA SER A 70 -12.78 -2.40 6.34
C SER A 70 -11.66 -2.52 5.30
N ASP A 71 -11.69 -1.60 4.35
CA ASP A 71 -10.62 -1.42 3.38
C ASP A 71 -9.46 -0.67 4.05
N ARG A 72 -8.48 -1.42 4.55
CA ARG A 72 -7.38 -0.90 5.37
C ARG A 72 -6.28 -0.22 4.57
N THR A 73 -6.25 -0.46 3.26
CA THR A 73 -5.22 0.10 2.36
C THR A 73 -5.79 1.20 1.49
N TYR A 74 -7.00 1.67 1.80
CA TYR A 74 -7.65 2.74 1.07
C TYR A 74 -6.84 4.04 1.18
N ASP A 75 -6.47 4.62 0.04
CA ASP A 75 -5.59 5.79 -0.04
C ASP A 75 -6.31 7.13 -0.25
N GLY A 76 -7.65 7.10 -0.32
CA GLY A 76 -8.49 8.28 -0.50
C GLY A 76 -8.94 8.92 0.81
N GLU A 77 -10.09 9.59 0.76
CA GLU A 77 -10.66 10.33 1.89
C GLU A 77 -11.87 9.61 2.50
N GLU A 78 -12.07 9.83 3.80
CA GLU A 78 -13.27 9.40 4.50
C GLU A 78 -14.28 10.55 4.59
N GLU A 79 -15.44 10.40 3.94
CA GLU A 79 -16.54 11.35 4.00
C GLU A 79 -17.73 10.73 4.74
N GLY A 80 -17.80 10.98 6.05
CA GLY A 80 -18.83 10.41 6.92
C GLY A 80 -18.74 8.88 7.00
N ASP A 81 -19.72 8.19 6.42
CA ASP A 81 -19.81 6.72 6.37
C ASP A 81 -19.34 6.15 5.01
N ARG A 82 -18.59 6.93 4.23
CA ARG A 82 -18.09 6.54 2.92
C ARG A 82 -16.59 6.78 2.78
N LEU A 83 -16.00 5.97 1.93
CA LEU A 83 -14.66 6.14 1.37
C LEU A 83 -14.83 6.69 -0.05
N VAL A 84 -14.12 7.76 -0.39
CA VAL A 84 -14.23 8.45 -1.69
C VAL A 84 -12.85 8.88 -2.22
N GLY A 85 -12.73 8.97 -3.55
CA GLY A 85 -11.55 9.57 -4.21
C GLY A 85 -10.24 8.77 -4.13
N GLY A 86 -10.27 7.48 -3.84
CA GLY A 86 -9.08 6.63 -3.73
C GLY A 86 -9.28 5.21 -4.25
N LEU A 87 -8.22 4.42 -4.09
CA LEU A 87 -8.10 3.00 -4.40
C LEU A 87 -7.63 2.25 -3.14
N GLY A 88 -7.73 0.93 -3.14
CA GLY A 88 -7.46 0.11 -1.97
C GLY A 88 -7.60 -1.38 -2.28
N GLN A 89 -7.95 -2.19 -1.27
CA GLN A 89 -7.92 -3.66 -1.34
C GLN A 89 -8.76 -4.24 -2.49
N LEU A 90 -9.82 -3.54 -2.93
CA LEU A 90 -10.70 -4.05 -3.98
C LEU A 90 -10.04 -4.18 -5.36
N VAL A 91 -8.88 -3.55 -5.55
CA VAL A 91 -8.14 -3.54 -6.82
C VAL A 91 -6.64 -3.82 -6.68
N ASP A 92 -6.18 -4.24 -5.50
CA ASP A 92 -4.75 -4.45 -5.23
C ASP A 92 -4.19 -5.76 -5.83
N GLY A 93 -5.04 -6.52 -6.52
CA GLY A 93 -4.71 -7.80 -7.16
C GLY A 93 -4.58 -8.97 -6.18
N GLN A 94 -4.72 -8.74 -4.88
CA GLN A 94 -4.72 -9.79 -3.86
C GLN A 94 -6.12 -10.38 -3.73
N LYS A 95 -6.19 -11.67 -3.37
CA LYS A 95 -7.43 -12.36 -3.05
C LYS A 95 -7.29 -12.97 -1.67
N GLY A 96 -8.24 -12.68 -0.79
CA GLY A 96 -8.33 -13.31 0.51
C GLY A 96 -8.54 -14.81 0.42
N ALA A 97 -8.30 -15.48 1.55
CA ALA A 97 -8.58 -16.90 1.70
C ALA A 97 -10.09 -17.17 1.72
N ASP A 98 -10.49 -18.38 1.33
CA ASP A 98 -11.91 -18.83 1.39
C ASP A 98 -12.55 -18.60 2.77
N ASN A 99 -11.74 -18.72 3.82
CA ASN A 99 -12.15 -18.38 5.17
C ASN A 99 -11.81 -16.92 5.51
N PHE A 100 -12.78 -16.02 5.30
CA PHE A 100 -12.72 -14.59 5.62
C PHE A 100 -12.46 -14.26 7.11
N ARG A 101 -12.39 -15.27 8.00
CA ARG A 101 -11.96 -15.06 9.40
C ARG A 101 -10.45 -15.14 9.57
N ILE A 102 -9.70 -15.65 8.60
CA ILE A 102 -8.25 -15.77 8.68
C ILE A 102 -7.62 -14.57 7.97
N ASP A 103 -6.69 -13.89 8.66
CA ASP A 103 -5.87 -12.82 8.08
C ASP A 103 -4.41 -13.30 8.08
N ILE A 104 -3.99 -13.94 6.98
CA ILE A 104 -2.67 -14.59 6.89
C ILE A 104 -1.56 -13.53 6.73
N HIS A 105 -1.87 -12.40 6.11
CA HIS A 105 -0.88 -11.39 5.70
C HIS A 105 -0.96 -10.07 6.48
N GLY A 106 -2.02 -9.85 7.27
CA GLY A 106 -2.19 -8.65 8.11
C GLY A 106 -2.65 -7.42 7.34
N PHE A 107 -2.92 -7.53 6.03
CA PHE A 107 -3.34 -6.42 5.18
C PHE A 107 -4.85 -6.16 5.20
N GLY A 108 -5.62 -7.02 5.87
CA GLY A 108 -7.08 -6.97 5.89
C GLY A 108 -7.69 -8.32 5.56
N LYS A 109 -8.98 -8.49 5.89
CA LYS A 109 -9.73 -9.69 5.56
C LYS A 109 -10.52 -9.44 4.28
N GLY A 110 -9.90 -9.72 3.14
CA GLY A 110 -10.45 -9.48 1.81
C GLY A 110 -9.56 -10.06 0.73
#